data_AF-A0A8R7QK98-F1
#
_entry.id   AF-A0A8R7QK98-F1
#
_cell.length_a   1.000
_cell.length_b   1.000
_cell.length_c   1.000
_cell.angle_alpha   90.00
_cell.angle_beta   90.00
_cell.angle_gamma   90.00
#
_symmetry.space_group_name_H-M   'P 1'
#
loop_
_entity.id
_entity.type
_entity.pdbx_description
1 polymer ?
#
loop_
_entity_poly.entity_id
_entity_poly.type
_entity_poly.pdbx_seq_one_letter_code
_entity_poly.pdbx_strand_id
1 'polypeptide(L)'
;MTVKEFEELALDGHNYPTWAMDVKISLSSHGIAAALIPPADPPQEGIAQLNEQQQYAALYIIRHHIHPDLKSEYLMEESPSNMWQSLKTRYEQQKAVILPEASHEWTHLRLQDFKSIGAYNHEVHKICSKLRFCEKEPTEADKIEKTLSTMLPADRILQ
;
A
#
# COMPACT_ATOMS: atom_id res chain seq x y z
N MET A 1 6.20 -18.73 19.88
CA MET A 1 6.13 -17.67 18.86
C MET A 1 5.55 -18.29 17.61
N THR A 2 4.33 -17.92 17.23
CA THR A 2 3.78 -18.32 15.92
C THR A 2 4.56 -17.54 14.87
N VAL A 3 5.26 -18.25 13.99
CA VAL A 3 5.93 -17.63 12.84
C VAL A 3 4.81 -17.06 11.97
N LYS A 4 4.80 -15.73 11.77
CA LYS A 4 3.85 -15.10 10.84
C LYS A 4 4.20 -15.53 9.43
N GLU A 5 3.18 -15.88 8.66
CA GLU A 5 3.32 -16.43 7.31
C GLU A 5 3.85 -15.37 6.33
N PHE A 6 3.52 -14.10 6.59
CA PHE A 6 3.98 -12.93 5.86
C PHE A 6 4.00 -11.68 6.76
N GLU A 7 4.46 -10.55 6.23
CA GLU A 7 4.62 -9.31 6.99
C GLU A 7 3.28 -8.71 7.42
N GLU A 8 3.25 -8.05 8.58
CA GLU A 8 2.06 -7.30 9.01
C GLU A 8 1.85 -6.06 8.16
N LEU A 9 0.58 -5.71 7.92
CA LEU A 9 0.22 -4.43 7.33
C LEU A 9 0.71 -3.29 8.21
N ALA A 10 1.57 -2.45 7.65
CA ALA A 10 2.05 -1.26 8.32
C ALA A 10 0.92 -0.23 8.49
N LEU A 11 0.97 0.54 9.57
CA LEU A 11 -0.05 1.55 9.90
C LEU A 11 -0.17 2.64 8.82
N ASP A 12 0.95 3.01 8.21
CA ASP A 12 1.03 3.99 7.13
C ASP A 12 0.68 3.39 5.76
N GLY A 13 0.50 2.08 5.67
CA GLY A 13 0.10 1.36 4.47
C GLY A 13 1.19 1.16 3.43
N HIS A 14 2.46 1.51 3.67
CA HIS A 14 3.49 1.48 2.62
C HIS A 14 3.63 0.10 1.95
N ASN A 15 3.34 -0.99 2.67
CA ASN A 15 3.34 -2.37 2.18
C ASN A 15 1.95 -2.92 1.81
N TYR A 16 0.91 -2.10 1.78
CA TYR A 16 -0.48 -2.53 1.52
C TYR A 16 -0.65 -3.37 0.24
N PRO A 17 -0.07 -3.04 -0.93
CA PRO A 17 -0.22 -3.87 -2.13
C PRO A 17 0.35 -5.28 -1.95
N THR A 18 1.53 -5.40 -1.31
CA THR A 18 2.18 -6.68 -1.01
C THR A 18 1.34 -7.47 -0.01
N TRP A 19 0.98 -6.85 1.12
CA TRP A 19 0.15 -7.45 2.15
C TRP A 19 -1.20 -7.95 1.60
N ALA A 20 -1.85 -7.14 0.75
CA ALA A 20 -3.13 -7.49 0.14
C ALA A 20 -3.01 -8.72 -0.76
N MET A 21 -1.88 -8.90 -1.44
CA MET A 21 -1.61 -10.10 -2.23
C MET A 21 -1.38 -11.31 -1.32
N ASP A 22 -0.57 -11.16 -0.28
CA ASP A 22 -0.24 -12.26 0.64
C ASP A 22 -1.48 -12.79 1.38
N VAL A 23 -2.38 -11.89 1.82
CA VAL A 23 -3.68 -12.29 2.39
C VAL A 23 -4.50 -13.09 1.38
N LYS A 24 -4.58 -12.66 0.12
CA LYS A 24 -5.33 -13.39 -0.91
C LYS A 24 -4.73 -14.77 -1.17
N ILE A 25 -3.40 -14.88 -1.22
CA ILE A 25 -2.70 -16.15 -1.40
C ILE A 25 -2.98 -17.08 -0.21
N SER A 26 -2.82 -16.58 1.02
CA SER A 26 -3.08 -17.35 2.23
C SER A 26 -4.53 -17.85 2.26
N LEU A 27 -5.53 -17.00 2.06
CA LEU A 27 -6.94 -17.42 2.03
C LEU A 27 -7.26 -18.38 0.89
N SER A 28 -6.61 -18.23 -0.27
CA SER A 28 -6.78 -19.14 -1.41
C SER A 28 -6.21 -20.52 -1.12
N SER A 29 -5.04 -20.60 -0.47
CA SER A 29 -4.43 -21.87 -0.05
C SER A 29 -5.30 -22.63 0.96
N HIS A 30 -6.09 -21.91 1.76
CA HIS A 30 -7.06 -22.45 2.71
C HIS A 30 -8.46 -22.70 2.10
N GLY A 31 -8.67 -22.39 0.81
CA GLY A 31 -9.96 -22.57 0.14
C GLY A 31 -11.07 -21.62 0.60
N ILE A 32 -10.74 -20.50 1.25
CA ILE A 32 -11.69 -19.55 1.85
C ILE A 32 -11.59 -18.12 1.28
N ALA A 33 -10.96 -17.95 0.10
CA ALA A 33 -10.82 -16.65 -0.56
C ALA A 33 -12.17 -15.95 -0.85
N ALA A 34 -13.25 -16.72 -0.99
CA ALA A 34 -14.61 -16.17 -1.14
C ALA A 34 -15.06 -15.31 0.06
N ALA A 35 -14.42 -15.44 1.24
CA ALA A 35 -14.74 -14.64 2.43
C ALA A 35 -14.46 -13.14 2.26
N LEU A 36 -13.63 -12.77 1.29
CA LEU A 36 -13.33 -11.37 0.97
C LEU A 36 -14.44 -10.72 0.12
N ILE A 37 -15.31 -11.53 -0.48
CA ILE A 37 -16.39 -11.06 -1.35
C ILE A 37 -17.61 -10.82 -0.46
N PRO A 38 -18.23 -9.62 -0.53
CA PRO A 38 -19.47 -9.36 0.17
C PRO A 38 -20.54 -10.39 -0.25
N PRO A 39 -21.36 -10.89 0.69
CA PRO A 39 -22.46 -11.79 0.34
C PRO A 39 -23.38 -11.09 -0.67
N ALA A 40 -23.68 -11.78 -1.77
CA ALA A 40 -24.62 -11.28 -2.77
C ALA A 40 -26.05 -11.27 -2.19
N ASP A 41 -26.78 -10.19 -2.44
CA ASP A 41 -28.22 -10.09 -2.19
C ASP A 41 -28.94 -9.78 -3.52
N PRO A 42 -29.74 -10.70 -4.08
CA PRO A 42 -30.08 -12.03 -3.55
C PRO A 42 -28.93 -13.05 -3.67
N PRO A 43 -28.97 -14.15 -2.89
CA PRO A 43 -27.99 -15.23 -2.98
C PRO A 43 -27.92 -15.79 -4.41
N GLN A 44 -26.73 -15.77 -5.00
CA GLN A 44 -26.53 -16.33 -6.34
C GLN A 44 -26.55 -17.86 -6.27
N GLU A 45 -27.46 -18.49 -7.02
CA GLU A 45 -27.52 -19.94 -7.15
C GLU A 45 -26.19 -20.48 -7.70
N GLY A 46 -25.58 -21.43 -6.99
CA GLY A 46 -24.33 -22.08 -7.38
C GLY A 46 -23.06 -21.57 -6.69
N ILE A 47 -23.12 -20.50 -5.88
CA ILE A 47 -22.00 -20.11 -5.02
C ILE A 47 -22.13 -20.80 -3.66
N ALA A 48 -21.14 -21.63 -3.30
CA ALA A 48 -21.08 -22.23 -1.98
C ALA A 48 -20.95 -21.14 -0.91
N GLN A 49 -21.97 -21.00 -0.07
CA GLN A 49 -21.88 -20.11 1.09
C GLN A 49 -20.85 -20.66 2.08
N LEU A 50 -19.93 -19.79 2.49
CA LEU A 50 -18.97 -20.13 3.53
C LEU A 50 -19.71 -20.29 4.87
N ASN A 51 -19.33 -21.30 5.63
CA ASN A 51 -19.83 -21.46 6.99
C ASN A 51 -19.20 -20.43 7.95
N GLU A 52 -19.79 -20.29 9.12
CA GLU A 52 -19.34 -19.36 10.16
C GLU A 52 -17.88 -19.58 10.55
N GLN A 53 -17.44 -20.84 10.66
CA GLN A 53 -16.05 -21.19 10.96
C GLN A 53 -15.07 -20.67 9.88
N GLN A 54 -15.42 -20.78 8.61
CA GLN A 54 -14.62 -20.28 7.49
C GLN A 54 -14.57 -18.74 7.47
N GLN A 55 -15.67 -18.08 7.84
CA GLN A 55 -15.68 -16.61 7.98
C GLN A 55 -14.75 -16.15 9.10
N TYR A 56 -14.83 -16.76 10.29
CA TYR A 56 -13.95 -16.42 11.40
C TYR A 56 -12.49 -16.82 11.13
N ALA A 57 -12.23 -17.90 10.38
CA ALA A 57 -10.87 -18.26 9.96
C ALA A 57 -10.26 -17.18 9.06
N ALA A 58 -11.03 -16.68 8.08
CA ALA A 58 -10.59 -15.58 7.23
C ALA A 58 -10.34 -14.29 8.03
N LEU A 59 -11.27 -13.94 8.93
CA LEU A 59 -11.15 -12.78 9.80
C LEU A 59 -9.92 -12.90 10.71
N TYR A 60 -9.66 -14.09 11.26
CA TYR A 60 -8.48 -14.36 12.07
C TYR A 60 -7.18 -14.12 11.30
N ILE A 61 -7.07 -14.62 10.07
CA ILE A 61 -5.89 -14.42 9.21
C ILE A 61 -5.64 -12.93 8.99
N ILE A 62 -6.68 -12.16 8.63
CA ILE A 62 -6.57 -10.71 8.44
C ILE A 62 -6.13 -10.04 9.74
N ARG A 63 -6.82 -10.29 10.86
CA ARG A 63 -6.53 -9.67 12.17
C ARG A 63 -5.16 -10.04 12.74
N HIS A 64 -4.58 -11.16 12.34
CA HIS A 64 -3.26 -11.60 12.79
C HIS A 64 -2.13 -10.91 12.02
N HIS A 65 -2.41 -10.39 10.83
CA HIS A 65 -1.41 -9.79 9.94
C HIS A 65 -1.63 -8.30 9.74
N ILE A 66 -2.21 -7.58 10.71
CA ILE A 66 -2.34 -6.12 10.67
C ILE A 66 -1.76 -5.46 11.91
N HIS A 67 -1.36 -4.19 11.78
CA HIS A 67 -0.88 -3.38 12.89
C HIS A 67 -1.84 -3.39 14.10
N PRO A 68 -1.33 -3.43 15.35
CA PRO A 68 -2.16 -3.41 16.56
C PRO A 68 -3.16 -2.25 16.65
N ASP A 69 -2.79 -1.07 16.16
CA ASP A 69 -3.69 0.10 16.17
C ASP A 69 -4.86 -0.07 15.21
N LEU A 70 -4.62 -0.62 14.01
CA LEU A 70 -5.69 -0.97 13.06
C LEU A 70 -6.60 -2.05 13.66
N LYS A 71 -6.02 -3.03 14.35
CA LYS A 71 -6.79 -4.09 15.01
C LYS A 71 -7.71 -3.55 16.10
N SER A 72 -7.29 -2.49 16.78
CA SER A 72 -8.06 -1.78 17.81
C SER A 72 -9.16 -0.91 17.18
N GLU A 73 -8.87 -0.23 16.07
CA GLU A 73 -9.84 0.55 15.29
C GLU A 73 -10.98 -0.32 14.76
N TYR A 74 -10.66 -1.50 14.23
CA TYR A 74 -11.63 -2.46 13.68
C TYR A 74 -12.00 -3.57 14.68
N LEU A 75 -12.03 -3.28 15.99
CA LEU A 75 -12.28 -4.31 17.01
C LEU A 75 -13.67 -4.98 16.90
N MET A 76 -14.69 -4.20 16.54
CA MET A 76 -16.09 -4.67 16.46
C MET A 76 -16.46 -5.24 15.08
N GLU A 77 -15.53 -5.29 14.13
CA GLU A 77 -15.81 -5.85 12.80
C GLU A 77 -15.75 -7.38 12.83
N GLU A 78 -16.90 -8.01 12.59
CA GLU A 78 -17.07 -9.46 12.59
C GLU A 78 -17.09 -10.04 11.16
N SER A 79 -17.24 -9.21 10.13
CA SER A 79 -17.24 -9.66 8.74
C SER A 79 -15.85 -9.52 8.09
N PRO A 80 -15.23 -10.61 7.61
CA PRO A 80 -13.95 -10.53 6.89
C PRO A 80 -14.04 -9.68 5.63
N SER A 81 -15.17 -9.72 4.91
CA SER A 81 -15.38 -8.92 3.71
C SER A 81 -15.45 -7.43 4.02
N ASN A 82 -16.17 -7.02 5.08
CA ASN A 82 -16.24 -5.62 5.50
C ASN A 82 -14.88 -5.12 5.98
N MET A 83 -14.16 -5.92 6.77
CA MET A 83 -12.82 -5.56 7.24
C MET A 83 -11.87 -5.35 6.05
N TRP A 84 -11.89 -6.28 5.09
CA TRP A 84 -11.11 -6.19 3.86
C TRP A 84 -11.43 -4.94 3.04
N GLN A 85 -12.72 -4.66 2.80
CA GLN A 85 -13.15 -3.48 2.04
C GLN A 85 -12.83 -2.16 2.78
N SER A 86 -12.93 -2.16 4.11
CA SER A 86 -12.60 -0.98 4.93
C SER A 86 -11.11 -0.65 4.84
N LEU A 87 -10.23 -1.65 5.00
CA LEU A 87 -8.79 -1.48 4.83
C LEU A 87 -8.46 -1.03 3.41
N LYS A 88 -9.05 -1.67 2.39
CA LYS A 88 -8.88 -1.27 0.99
C LYS A 88 -9.27 0.17 0.75
N THR A 89 -10.46 0.57 1.18
CA THR A 89 -10.99 1.92 1.00
C THR A 89 -10.10 2.95 1.69
N ARG A 90 -9.66 2.68 2.92
CA ARG A 90 -8.76 3.55 3.68
C ARG A 90 -7.47 3.85 2.90
N TYR A 91 -6.80 2.81 2.39
CA TYR A 91 -5.53 3.01 1.69
C TYR A 91 -5.72 3.57 0.28
N GLU A 92 -6.83 3.30 -0.39
CA GLU A 92 -7.19 3.98 -1.64
C GLU A 92 -7.43 5.48 -1.43
N GLN A 93 -8.13 5.86 -0.36
CA GLN A 93 -8.31 7.27 0.03
C GLN A 93 -6.98 7.93 0.38
N GLN A 94 -6.11 7.24 1.13
CA GLN A 94 -4.79 7.74 1.47
C GLN A 94 -3.93 7.96 0.22
N LYS A 95 -3.94 7.03 -0.74
CA LYS A 95 -3.29 7.21 -2.04
C LYS A 95 -3.82 8.43 -2.80
N ALA A 96 -5.15 8.64 -2.79
CA ALA A 96 -5.77 9.78 -3.47
C ALA A 96 -5.33 11.14 -2.90
N VAL A 97 -5.00 11.21 -1.61
CA VAL A 97 -4.47 12.42 -0.95
C VAL A 97 -2.96 12.58 -1.17
N ILE A 98 -2.19 11.48 -1.02
CA ILE A 98 -0.72 11.52 -1.12
C ILE A 98 -0.25 11.75 -2.56
N LEU A 99 -0.92 11.14 -3.55
CA LEU A 99 -0.50 11.20 -4.95
C LEU A 99 -0.36 12.64 -5.49
N PRO A 100 -1.36 13.54 -5.36
CA PRO A 100 -1.22 14.91 -5.87
C PRO A 100 -0.13 15.69 -5.14
N GLU A 101 0.02 15.52 -3.83
CA GLU A 101 1.07 16.16 -3.03
C GLU A 101 2.46 15.70 -3.50
N ALA A 102 2.69 14.39 -3.55
CA ALA A 102 3.97 13.82 -3.96
C ALA A 102 4.31 14.16 -5.42
N SER A 103 3.30 14.22 -6.31
CA SER A 103 3.48 14.65 -7.70
C SER A 103 3.86 16.13 -7.79
N HIS A 104 3.25 16.97 -6.96
CA HIS A 104 3.61 18.39 -6.87
C HIS A 104 5.04 18.58 -6.34
N GLU A 105 5.40 17.88 -5.26
CA GLU A 105 6.76 17.86 -4.72
C GLU A 105 7.77 17.40 -5.79
N TRP A 106 7.47 16.29 -6.50
CA TRP A 106 8.31 15.78 -7.58
C TRP A 106 8.50 16.79 -8.72
N THR A 107 7.43 17.44 -9.17
CA THR A 107 7.50 18.42 -10.26
C THR A 107 8.31 19.65 -9.89
N HIS A 108 8.21 20.12 -8.64
CA HIS A 108 8.88 21.33 -8.16
C HIS A 108 10.24 21.08 -7.51
N LEU A 109 10.65 19.82 -7.35
CA LEU A 109 11.96 19.47 -6.83
C LEU A 109 13.07 20.00 -7.74
N ARG A 110 14.01 20.78 -7.19
CA ARG A 110 15.20 21.27 -7.91
C ARG A 110 16.46 21.11 -7.06
N LEU A 111 17.54 20.62 -7.67
CA LEU A 111 18.82 20.45 -6.98
C LEU A 111 19.33 21.75 -6.32
N GLN A 112 19.15 22.88 -7.00
CA GLN A 112 19.58 24.21 -6.53
C GLN A 112 18.92 24.68 -5.21
N ASP A 113 17.78 24.10 -4.82
CA ASP A 113 17.08 24.49 -3.60
C ASP A 113 17.72 23.86 -2.34
N PHE A 114 18.73 22.98 -2.51
CA PHE A 114 19.38 22.23 -1.44
C PHE A 114 20.84 22.64 -1.23
N LYS A 115 21.27 22.63 0.04
CA LYS A 115 22.66 22.95 0.43
C LYS A 115 23.69 21.86 0.09
N SER A 116 23.23 20.64 -0.19
CA SER A 116 24.11 19.50 -0.52
C SER A 116 23.38 18.47 -1.35
N ILE A 117 24.14 17.68 -2.11
CA ILE A 117 23.62 16.53 -2.88
C ILE A 117 22.97 15.51 -1.93
N GLY A 118 23.52 15.31 -0.72
CA GLY A 118 22.94 14.40 0.26
C GLY A 118 21.53 14.82 0.70
N ALA A 119 21.30 16.12 0.92
CA ALA A 119 19.98 16.64 1.28
C ALA A 119 18.98 16.51 0.13
N TYR A 120 19.42 16.77 -1.11
CA TYR A 120 18.60 16.55 -2.30
C TYR A 120 18.22 15.08 -2.45
N ASN A 121 19.20 14.17 -2.39
CA ASN A 121 18.96 12.73 -2.51
C ASN A 121 18.01 12.23 -1.43
N HIS A 122 18.12 12.74 -0.20
CA HIS A 122 17.19 12.41 0.87
C HIS A 122 15.74 12.76 0.50
N GLU A 123 15.48 13.95 -0.04
CA GLU A 123 14.13 14.32 -0.46
C GLU A 123 13.66 13.59 -1.71
N VAL A 124 14.55 13.30 -2.68
CA VAL A 124 14.24 12.39 -3.80
C VAL A 124 13.72 11.05 -3.27
N HIS A 125 14.44 10.44 -2.33
CA HIS A 125 14.04 9.17 -1.74
C HIS A 125 12.69 9.27 -1.04
N LYS A 126 12.46 10.31 -0.23
CA LYS A 126 11.19 10.52 0.47
C LYS A 126 10.01 10.66 -0.50
N ILE A 127 10.15 11.47 -1.55
CA ILE A 127 9.11 11.65 -2.58
C ILE A 127 8.89 10.33 -3.34
N CYS A 128 9.96 9.61 -3.68
CA CYS A 128 9.88 8.32 -4.36
C CYS A 128 9.19 7.27 -3.48
N SER A 129 9.42 7.25 -2.17
CA SER A 129 8.69 6.38 -1.23
C SER A 129 7.19 6.68 -1.21
N LYS A 130 6.78 7.97 -1.18
CA LYS A 130 5.37 8.37 -1.29
C LYS A 130 4.77 7.89 -2.62
N LEU A 131 5.47 8.11 -3.73
CA LEU A 131 5.02 7.71 -5.06
C LEU A 131 4.96 6.18 -5.24
N ARG A 132 5.88 5.44 -4.62
CA ARG A 132 5.88 3.97 -4.58
C ARG A 132 4.65 3.43 -3.87
N PHE A 133 4.28 3.99 -2.72
CA PHE A 133 3.02 3.64 -2.04
C PHE A 133 1.81 3.84 -2.96
N CYS A 134 1.84 4.90 -3.79
CA CYS A 134 0.80 5.17 -4.80
C CYS A 134 0.94 4.38 -6.11
N GLU A 135 1.86 3.41 -6.21
CA GLU A 135 2.12 2.63 -7.44
C GLU A 135 2.53 3.49 -8.65
N LYS A 136 3.22 4.62 -8.37
CA LYS A 136 3.69 5.60 -9.35
C LYS A 136 5.17 5.95 -9.14
N GLU A 137 5.96 5.02 -8.61
CA GLU A 137 7.39 5.26 -8.39
C GLU A 137 8.10 5.62 -9.72
N PRO A 138 8.84 6.73 -9.77
CA PRO A 138 9.69 7.06 -10.92
C PRO A 138 10.77 5.99 -11.11
N THR A 139 11.14 5.72 -12.36
CA THR A 139 12.27 4.82 -12.66
C THR A 139 13.60 5.45 -12.29
N GLU A 140 14.67 4.67 -12.20
CA GLU A 140 16.01 5.21 -11.98
C GLU A 140 16.42 6.20 -13.10
N ALA A 141 16.00 5.96 -14.35
CA ALA A 141 16.22 6.88 -15.45
C ALA A 141 15.49 8.23 -15.22
N ASP A 142 14.24 8.19 -14.77
CA ASP A 142 13.47 9.41 -14.45
C ASP A 142 14.12 10.19 -13.30
N LYS A 143 14.65 9.50 -12.29
CA LYS A 143 15.38 10.14 -11.16
C LYS A 143 16.66 10.83 -11.63
N ILE A 144 17.41 10.19 -12.53
CA ILE A 144 18.61 10.79 -13.14
C ILE A 144 18.24 12.01 -13.99
N GLU A 145 17.25 11.88 -14.88
CA GLU A 145 16.79 12.98 -15.73
C GLU A 145 16.25 14.15 -14.88
N LYS A 146 15.51 13.87 -13.81
CA LYS A 146 15.04 14.88 -12.87
C LYS A 146 16.20 15.64 -12.21
N THR A 147 17.27 14.94 -11.85
CA THR A 147 18.47 15.56 -11.30
C THR A 147 19.13 16.47 -12.34
N LEU A 148 19.41 15.95 -13.53
CA LEU A 148 20.10 16.67 -14.62
C LEU A 148 19.31 17.90 -15.11
N SER A 149 17.99 17.77 -15.24
CA SER A 149 17.10 18.85 -15.70
C SER A 149 17.05 20.04 -14.73
N THR A 150 17.42 19.84 -13.47
CA THR A 150 17.44 20.90 -12.44
C THR A 150 18.83 21.38 -12.06
N MET A 151 19.89 20.80 -12.65
CA MET A 151 21.24 21.35 -12.61
C MET A 151 21.35 22.60 -13.48
N LEU A 152 22.14 23.58 -13.02
CA LEU A 152 22.44 24.80 -13.77
C LEU A 152 23.12 24.46 -15.10
N PRO A 153 22.88 25.22 -16.19
CA PRO A 153 23.53 25.00 -17.48
C PRO A 153 25.06 25.02 -17.40
N ALA A 154 25.64 25.78 -16.47
CA ALA A 154 27.08 25.86 -16.24
C ALA A 154 27.69 24.56 -15.68
N ASP A 155 26.88 23.74 -14.99
CA ASP A 155 27.31 22.46 -14.41
C ASP A 155 27.04 21.27 -15.36
N ARG A 156 26.32 21.49 -16.47
CA ARG A 156 26.07 20.51 -17.53
C ARG A 156 27.26 20.44 -18.50
N ILE A 157 28.46 20.17 -17.99
CA ILE A 157 29.64 20.02 -18.84
C ILE A 157 29.67 18.59 -19.38
N LEU A 158 29.09 18.38 -20.56
CA LEU A 158 29.50 17.32 -21.48
C LEU A 158 30.45 17.99 -22.48
N GLN A 159 31.74 18.00 -22.16
CA GLN A 159 32.82 18.26 -23.13
C GLN A 159 33.35 16.93 -23.66
#